data_AF-A0A7S1QYD6-F1
#
_entry.id   AF-A0A7S1QYD6-F1
#
_cell.length_a   1.000
_cell.length_b   1.000
_cell.length_c   1.000
_cell.angle_alpha   90.00
_cell.angle_beta   90.00
_cell.angle_gamma   90.00
#
_symmetry.space_group_name_H-M   'P 1'
#
loop_
_entity.id
_entity.type
_entity.pdbx_description
1 polymer ?
#
loop_
_entity_poly.entity_id
_entity_poly.type
_entity_poly.pdbx_seq_one_letter_code
_entity_poly.pdbx_strand_id
1 'polypeptide(L)'
;MVGIEFLVVTTSMGDLLLNAMALAFIVDIDNILFAAFAPQRLKSIVRSVGAVYLPPSGMPFTKRWRPTGLSTCQKVTLVFTILICVYYTSIHPFYWRMNQAYDILCSGERDFVYVVNGATGLVEVTRSFSEAPDGWAPQELAILQVAKPTLNRGPGFKLDSKLIETVRNGAPRAVFQMGMEDTRNMLHGMKMAANGSTKMDAPNITQLSPAMWHLLDLRQTFAETINENVEGLVCADMSFSTVKSTADINMEDVSGGYRNCSQVKYKCDWWNMTSLRALCPVTCGCRDLADPAASFFAAGNYGCPAKCERDVVMVKQRKSPIPSVRDCVDTLPASFVDDPALRKYITIAMEQLLSHTSTLMTVHTALVDDGSSVGIPRARSGDAFKSIIDGRFLAAVLRGQWDLVPGYPHPRGLQGCRFWTSWEVRFLLGIDFCTIDKFRSLRPYCPKSCGCVQGRRQCPASCPELRQL
;
A
#
# COMPACT_ATOMS: atom_id res chain seq x y z
N MET A 1 -19.61 -28.44 -6.84
CA MET A 1 -18.44 -28.26 -5.94
C MET A 1 -18.00 -26.81 -5.80
N VAL A 2 -18.27 -25.92 -6.78
CA VAL A 2 -17.95 -24.47 -6.70
C VAL A 2 -18.42 -23.80 -5.39
N GLY A 3 -19.61 -24.14 -4.88
CA GLY A 3 -20.10 -23.59 -3.61
C GLY A 3 -19.30 -24.00 -2.37
N ILE A 4 -18.70 -25.20 -2.36
CA ILE A 4 -17.84 -25.65 -1.25
C ILE A 4 -16.50 -24.92 -1.30
N GLU A 5 -15.92 -24.76 -2.49
CA GLU A 5 -14.68 -24.02 -2.69
C GLU A 5 -14.83 -22.55 -2.29
N PHE A 6 -15.96 -21.93 -2.63
CA PHE A 6 -16.29 -20.57 -2.20
C PHE A 6 -16.37 -20.42 -0.67
N LEU A 7 -16.96 -21.40 0.03
CA LEU A 7 -17.04 -21.40 1.51
C LEU A 7 -15.69 -21.68 2.19
N VAL A 8 -14.81 -22.47 1.56
CA VAL A 8 -13.47 -22.79 2.10
C VAL A 8 -12.49 -21.62 1.97
N VAL A 9 -12.68 -20.72 1.00
CA VAL A 9 -11.78 -19.58 0.76
C VAL A 9 -12.03 -18.40 1.70
N THR A 10 -13.19 -18.32 2.35
CA THR A 10 -13.46 -17.26 3.33
C THR A 10 -12.74 -17.49 4.66
N THR A 11 -11.84 -16.56 5.00
CA THR A 11 -11.00 -16.61 6.21
C THR A 11 -11.62 -15.93 7.43
N SER A 12 -12.61 -15.05 7.23
CA SER A 12 -13.29 -14.36 8.32
C SER A 12 -14.58 -15.10 8.69
N MET A 13 -14.80 -15.31 9.99
CA MET A 13 -15.99 -15.98 10.51
C MET A 13 -17.27 -15.19 10.20
N GLY A 14 -17.17 -13.86 10.14
CA GLY A 14 -18.27 -12.99 9.73
C GLY A 14 -18.64 -13.19 8.25
N ASP A 15 -17.64 -13.24 7.37
CA ASP A 15 -17.86 -13.46 5.94
C ASP A 15 -18.35 -14.87 5.64
N LEU A 16 -17.93 -15.86 6.43
CA LEU A 16 -18.40 -17.23 6.30
C LEU A 16 -19.89 -17.35 6.67
N LEU A 17 -20.33 -16.67 7.73
CA LEU A 17 -21.75 -16.58 8.08
C LEU A 17 -22.54 -15.79 7.03
N LEU A 18 -22.01 -14.67 6.55
CA LEU A 18 -22.64 -13.85 5.51
C LEU A 18 -22.79 -14.64 4.20
N ASN A 19 -21.77 -15.37 3.80
CA ASN A 19 -21.77 -16.19 2.58
C ASN A 19 -22.67 -17.43 2.72
N ALA A 20 -22.73 -18.05 3.90
CA ALA A 20 -23.67 -19.12 4.16
C ALA A 20 -25.12 -18.63 4.08
N MET A 21 -25.41 -17.45 4.65
CA MET A 21 -26.73 -16.82 4.54
C MET A 21 -27.06 -16.41 3.10
N ALA A 22 -26.10 -15.83 2.37
CA ALA A 22 -26.28 -15.45 0.96
C ALA A 22 -26.54 -16.68 0.08
N LEU A 23 -25.84 -17.80 0.33
CA LEU A 23 -26.06 -19.04 -0.37
C LEU A 23 -27.43 -19.64 -0.06
N ALA A 24 -27.85 -19.64 1.22
CA ALA A 24 -29.20 -20.05 1.60
C ALA A 24 -30.27 -19.18 0.90
N PHE A 25 -30.05 -17.87 0.83
CA PHE A 25 -30.93 -16.95 0.12
C PHE A 25 -30.98 -17.22 -1.39
N ILE A 26 -29.86 -17.51 -2.05
CA ILE A 26 -29.82 -17.88 -3.48
C ILE A 26 -30.62 -19.18 -3.73
N VAL A 27 -30.52 -20.15 -2.81
CA VAL A 27 -31.31 -21.39 -2.86
C VAL A 27 -32.80 -21.11 -2.60
N ASP A 28 -33.16 -20.10 -1.81
CA ASP A 28 -34.57 -19.73 -1.64
C ASP A 28 -35.10 -18.90 -2.83
N ILE A 29 -34.24 -18.14 -3.52
CA ILE A 29 -34.61 -17.37 -4.70
C ILE A 29 -35.10 -18.27 -5.83
N ASP A 30 -34.50 -19.44 -6.05
CA ASP A 30 -34.96 -20.34 -7.11
C ASP A 30 -36.41 -20.81 -6.88
N ASN A 31 -36.77 -21.05 -5.62
CA ASN A 31 -38.10 -21.44 -5.17
C ASN A 31 -39.09 -20.27 -5.34
N ILE A 32 -38.66 -19.05 -5.02
CA ILE A 32 -39.47 -17.83 -5.21
C ILE A 32 -39.66 -17.53 -6.70
N LEU A 33 -38.62 -17.65 -7.52
CA LEU A 33 -38.69 -17.44 -8.97
C LEU A 33 -39.58 -18.49 -9.63
N PHE A 34 -39.47 -19.76 -9.23
CA PHE A 34 -40.39 -20.79 -9.67
C PHE A 34 -41.83 -20.48 -9.24
N ALA A 35 -42.04 -20.07 -7.99
CA ALA A 35 -43.35 -19.71 -7.47
C ALA A 35 -43.94 -18.47 -8.16
N ALA A 36 -43.14 -17.48 -8.56
CA ALA A 36 -43.60 -16.27 -9.22
C ALA A 36 -43.81 -16.47 -10.73
N PHE A 37 -42.79 -16.99 -11.43
CA PHE A 37 -42.71 -16.95 -12.89
C PHE A 37 -43.14 -18.26 -13.57
N ALA A 38 -43.21 -19.40 -12.87
CA ALA A 38 -43.63 -20.63 -13.54
C ALA A 38 -45.11 -20.53 -14.00
N PRO A 39 -45.41 -20.81 -15.29
CA PRO A 39 -46.78 -20.79 -15.81
C PRO A 39 -47.70 -21.72 -15.03
N GLN A 40 -48.99 -21.38 -14.91
CA GLN A 40 -49.95 -22.23 -14.18
C GLN A 40 -50.00 -23.67 -14.70
N ARG A 41 -49.79 -23.88 -16.01
CA ARG A 41 -49.68 -25.24 -16.59
C ARG A 41 -48.47 -26.00 -16.06
N LEU A 42 -47.32 -25.34 -15.92
CA LEU A 42 -46.12 -25.97 -15.37
C LEU A 42 -46.27 -26.24 -13.87
N LYS A 43 -46.85 -25.30 -13.10
CA LYS A 43 -47.19 -25.52 -11.69
C LYS A 43 -48.19 -26.66 -11.51
N SER A 44 -49.17 -26.78 -12.41
CA SER A 44 -50.13 -27.88 -12.42
C SER A 44 -49.45 -29.20 -12.78
N ILE A 45 -48.54 -29.22 -13.77
CA ILE A 45 -47.72 -30.39 -14.09
C ILE A 45 -46.88 -30.78 -12.88
N VAL A 46 -46.09 -29.88 -12.29
CA VAL A 46 -45.23 -30.17 -11.13
C VAL A 46 -46.03 -30.61 -9.91
N ARG A 47 -47.24 -30.08 -9.68
CA ARG A 47 -48.16 -30.58 -8.64
C ARG A 47 -48.81 -31.92 -8.98
N SER A 48 -49.06 -32.18 -10.27
CA SER A 48 -49.66 -33.43 -10.78
C SER A 48 -48.66 -34.56 -10.93
N VAL A 49 -47.37 -34.24 -11.06
CA VAL A 49 -46.28 -35.08 -10.60
C VAL A 49 -46.37 -35.06 -9.07
N GLY A 50 -47.43 -35.68 -8.52
CA GLY A 50 -47.53 -35.92 -7.09
C GLY A 50 -46.26 -36.60 -6.60
N ALA A 51 -45.97 -36.49 -5.30
CA ALA A 51 -44.83 -37.16 -4.67
C ALA A 51 -44.68 -38.55 -5.32
N VAL A 52 -43.61 -38.75 -6.08
CA VAL A 52 -43.45 -39.93 -6.93
C VAL A 52 -43.66 -41.12 -6.02
N TYR A 53 -44.83 -41.76 -6.14
CA TYR A 53 -45.19 -42.89 -5.31
C TYR A 53 -44.23 -43.99 -5.72
N LEU A 54 -43.14 -44.12 -4.97
CA LEU A 54 -42.32 -45.31 -5.01
C LEU A 54 -43.28 -46.44 -4.64
N PRO A 55 -43.58 -47.36 -5.57
CA PRO A 55 -44.58 -48.38 -5.33
C PRO A 55 -44.19 -49.13 -4.06
N PRO A 56 -45.13 -49.37 -3.11
CA PRO A 56 -44.86 -50.19 -1.95
C PRO A 56 -44.28 -51.53 -2.45
N SER A 57 -43.18 -51.94 -1.83
CA SER A 57 -42.25 -53.02 -2.24
C SER A 57 -42.87 -54.42 -2.18
N GLY A 58 -44.01 -54.64 -2.84
CA GLY A 58 -44.86 -55.82 -2.69
C GLY A 58 -45.34 -56.45 -4.00
N MET A 59 -44.80 -56.09 -5.18
CA MET A 59 -45.10 -56.84 -6.40
C MET A 59 -44.06 -57.94 -6.68
N PRO A 60 -44.49 -59.19 -6.92
CA PRO A 60 -43.60 -60.31 -7.20
C PRO A 60 -42.88 -60.10 -8.53
N PHE A 61 -41.55 -60.10 -8.42
CA PHE A 61 -40.55 -60.12 -9.48
C PHE A 61 -40.94 -61.09 -10.61
N THR A 62 -41.50 -60.57 -11.70
CA THR A 62 -41.43 -61.26 -13.00
C THR A 62 -40.59 -60.42 -13.97
N LYS A 63 -39.31 -60.80 -13.98
CA LYS A 63 -38.37 -60.74 -15.11
C LYS A 63 -38.66 -59.69 -16.20
N ARG A 64 -38.30 -58.44 -15.92
CA ARG A 64 -37.71 -57.59 -16.97
C ARG A 64 -36.54 -56.81 -16.39
N TRP A 65 -35.40 -57.49 -16.33
CA TRP A 65 -34.10 -56.89 -16.11
C TRP A 65 -33.86 -55.76 -17.11
N ARG A 66 -33.99 -54.51 -16.66
CA ARG A 66 -33.23 -53.39 -17.21
C ARG A 66 -32.17 -53.02 -16.18
N PRO A 67 -30.89 -53.32 -16.42
CA PRO A 67 -29.83 -53.15 -15.44
C PRO A 67 -29.21 -51.76 -15.57
N THR A 68 -29.79 -50.72 -14.98
CA THR A 68 -29.11 -49.40 -14.96
C THR A 68 -29.53 -48.54 -13.76
N GLY A 69 -29.60 -49.13 -12.57
CA GLY A 69 -29.73 -48.38 -11.33
C GLY A 69 -28.67 -48.87 -10.36
N LEU A 70 -27.70 -48.02 -9.99
CA LEU A 70 -26.81 -48.32 -8.86
C LEU A 70 -27.68 -48.71 -7.66
N SER A 71 -27.30 -49.81 -7.00
CA SER A 71 -28.01 -50.25 -5.80
C SER A 71 -27.98 -49.14 -4.75
N THR A 72 -29.02 -49.06 -3.91
CA THR A 72 -29.10 -48.04 -2.86
C THR A 72 -27.84 -48.03 -1.99
N CYS A 73 -27.28 -49.21 -1.70
CA CYS A 73 -26.01 -49.35 -1.00
C CYS A 73 -24.86 -48.65 -1.74
N GLN A 74 -24.72 -48.85 -3.06
CA GLN A 74 -23.66 -48.18 -3.83
C GLN A 74 -23.80 -46.65 -3.83
N LYS A 75 -25.03 -46.13 -3.85
CA LYS A 75 -25.27 -44.68 -3.76
C LYS A 75 -24.85 -44.13 -2.39
N VAL A 76 -25.18 -44.83 -1.32
CA VAL A 76 -24.77 -44.45 0.04
C VAL A 76 -23.25 -44.50 0.17
N THR A 77 -22.61 -45.57 -0.31
CA THR A 77 -21.15 -45.68 -0.32
C THR A 77 -20.52 -44.53 -1.09
N LEU A 78 -21.02 -44.20 -2.29
CA LEU A 78 -20.53 -43.09 -3.09
C LEU A 78 -20.60 -41.75 -2.33
N VAL A 79 -21.73 -41.46 -1.66
CA VAL A 79 -21.88 -40.23 -0.87
C VAL A 79 -20.88 -40.18 0.27
N PHE A 80 -20.71 -41.27 1.04
CA PHE A 80 -19.71 -41.33 2.11
C PHE A 80 -18.29 -41.16 1.57
N THR A 81 -17.96 -41.80 0.44
CA THR A 81 -16.65 -41.63 -0.20
C THR A 81 -16.41 -40.19 -0.63
N ILE A 82 -17.41 -39.50 -1.19
CA ILE A 82 -17.30 -38.08 -1.56
C ILE A 82 -17.11 -37.21 -0.32
N LEU A 83 -17.89 -37.44 0.75
CA LEU A 83 -17.75 -36.68 2.01
C LEU A 83 -16.38 -36.88 2.65
N ILE A 84 -15.88 -38.12 2.70
CA ILE A 84 -14.54 -38.44 3.20
C ILE A 84 -13.48 -37.76 2.34
N CYS A 85 -13.61 -37.82 1.01
CA CYS A 85 -12.68 -37.17 0.09
C CYS A 85 -12.64 -35.65 0.33
N VAL A 86 -13.80 -34.98 0.35
CA VAL A 86 -13.91 -33.53 0.63
C VAL A 86 -13.33 -33.18 2.00
N TYR A 87 -13.56 -34.02 3.02
CA TYR A 87 -12.99 -33.81 4.35
C TYR A 87 -11.47 -33.80 4.29
N TYR A 88 -10.83 -34.80 3.69
CA TYR A 88 -9.37 -34.90 3.66
C TYR A 88 -8.71 -33.94 2.67
N THR A 89 -9.32 -33.61 1.53
CA THR A 89 -8.72 -32.75 0.51
C THR A 89 -8.91 -31.27 0.79
N SER A 90 -10.02 -30.88 1.41
CA SER A 90 -10.41 -29.47 1.54
C SER A 90 -10.51 -29.02 2.98
N ILE A 91 -11.24 -29.77 3.81
CA ILE A 91 -11.55 -29.35 5.20
C ILE A 91 -10.34 -29.53 6.12
N HIS A 92 -9.67 -30.69 6.08
CA HIS A 92 -8.55 -31.00 6.96
C HIS A 92 -7.34 -30.06 6.77
N PRO A 93 -6.88 -29.75 5.54
CA PRO A 93 -5.80 -28.78 5.34
C PRO A 93 -6.16 -27.37 5.81
N PHE A 94 -7.43 -26.98 5.71
CA PHE A 94 -7.91 -25.70 6.22
C PHE A 94 -7.81 -25.64 7.75
N TYR A 95 -8.36 -26.64 8.46
CA TYR A 95 -8.24 -26.72 9.93
C TYR A 95 -6.78 -26.77 10.37
N TRP A 96 -5.93 -27.48 9.64
CA TRP A 96 -4.50 -27.51 9.93
C TRP A 96 -3.86 -26.11 9.85
N ARG A 97 -4.10 -25.35 8.78
CA ARG A 97 -3.59 -23.98 8.63
C ARG A 97 -4.14 -23.03 9.68
N MET A 98 -5.42 -23.17 10.03
CA MET A 98 -6.07 -22.36 11.05
C MET A 98 -5.50 -22.64 12.45
N ASN A 99 -5.29 -23.92 12.78
CA ASN A 99 -4.63 -24.31 14.02
C ASN A 99 -3.17 -23.85 14.04
N GLN A 100 -2.47 -23.90 12.91
CA GLN A 100 -1.11 -23.38 12.82
C GLN A 100 -1.06 -21.86 13.01
N ALA A 101 -2.00 -21.11 12.43
CA ALA A 101 -2.10 -19.66 12.67
C ALA A 101 -2.45 -19.35 14.12
N TYR A 102 -3.38 -20.10 14.72
CA TYR A 102 -3.70 -20.01 16.14
C TYR A 102 -2.46 -20.30 16.99
N ASP A 103 -1.70 -21.34 16.67
CA ASP A 103 -0.47 -21.69 17.37
C ASP A 103 0.59 -20.59 17.19
N ILE A 104 0.77 -20.02 16.00
CA ILE A 104 1.70 -18.89 15.79
C ILE A 104 1.32 -17.66 16.62
N LEU A 105 0.02 -17.37 16.76
CA LEU A 105 -0.48 -16.18 17.47
C LEU A 105 -0.64 -16.37 18.98
N CYS A 106 -0.94 -17.60 19.41
CA CYS A 106 -1.33 -17.91 20.77
C CYS A 106 -0.39 -18.90 21.45
N SER A 107 0.53 -19.55 20.76
CA SER A 107 1.60 -20.30 21.42
C SER A 107 2.81 -19.39 21.70
N GLY A 108 3.73 -19.87 22.52
CA GLY A 108 4.95 -19.14 22.86
C GLY A 108 4.73 -17.96 23.81
N GLU A 109 5.67 -17.03 23.78
CA GLU A 109 5.64 -15.78 24.56
C GLU A 109 4.59 -14.86 23.95
N ARG A 110 3.48 -14.62 24.67
CA ARG A 110 2.43 -13.66 24.25
C ARG A 110 2.74 -12.25 24.72
N ASP A 111 3.70 -12.12 25.63
CA ASP A 111 4.07 -10.87 26.25
C ASP A 111 5.11 -10.14 25.38
N PHE A 112 4.71 -9.73 24.17
CA PHE A 112 5.51 -8.86 23.32
C PHE A 112 4.66 -7.85 22.55
N VAL A 113 5.23 -6.68 22.33
CA VAL A 113 4.72 -5.67 21.42
C VAL A 113 5.71 -5.58 20.27
N TYR A 114 5.20 -5.56 19.04
CA TYR A 114 6.01 -5.24 17.88
C TYR A 114 5.53 -3.94 17.26
N VAL A 115 6.47 -3.13 16.77
CA VAL A 115 6.20 -1.95 15.97
C VAL A 115 7.03 -2.05 14.71
N VAL A 116 6.40 -1.82 13.57
CA VAL A 116 7.14 -1.64 12.33
C VAL A 116 7.45 -0.16 12.19
N ASN A 117 8.73 0.17 12.24
CA ASN A 117 9.16 1.52 11.94
C ASN A 117 8.90 1.79 10.46
N GLY A 118 7.94 2.66 10.15
CA GLY A 118 7.54 2.93 8.76
C GLY A 118 8.74 3.37 7.92
N ALA A 119 9.61 4.24 8.46
CA ALA A 119 10.71 4.81 7.70
C ALA A 119 11.81 3.80 7.32
N THR A 120 12.08 2.80 8.16
CA THR A 120 13.14 1.79 7.92
C THR A 120 12.59 0.45 7.48
N GLY A 121 11.30 0.18 7.69
CA GLY A 121 10.70 -1.15 7.56
C GLY A 121 11.16 -2.14 8.64
N LEU A 122 11.90 -1.68 9.66
CA LEU A 122 12.38 -2.54 10.74
C LEU A 122 11.23 -2.91 11.67
N VAL A 123 11.06 -4.19 11.91
CA VAL A 123 10.16 -4.69 12.95
C VAL A 123 10.92 -4.71 14.26
N GLU A 124 10.63 -3.75 15.14
CA GLU A 124 11.14 -3.72 16.50
C GLU A 124 10.19 -4.55 17.37
N VAL A 125 10.71 -5.61 17.99
CA VAL A 125 9.96 -6.47 18.92
C VAL A 125 10.52 -6.26 20.31
N THR A 126 9.69 -5.81 21.24
CA THR A 126 10.03 -5.76 22.67
C THR A 126 9.09 -6.65 23.45
N ARG A 127 9.57 -7.27 24.53
CA ARG A 127 8.66 -7.91 25.48
C ARG A 127 7.72 -6.86 26.05
N SER A 128 6.43 -7.18 26.17
CA SER A 128 5.53 -6.39 26.99
C SER A 128 5.96 -6.61 28.43
N PHE A 129 5.94 -5.55 29.23
CA PHE A 129 6.32 -5.64 30.62
C PHE A 129 5.33 -6.59 31.32
N SER A 130 5.84 -7.65 31.95
CA SER A 130 5.05 -8.43 32.90
C SER A 130 4.55 -7.48 33.97
N GLU A 131 3.24 -7.50 34.29
CA GLU A 131 2.61 -6.64 35.30
C GLU A 131 3.57 -6.42 36.46
N ALA A 132 4.08 -5.20 36.62
CA ALA A 132 4.99 -4.95 37.71
C ALA A 132 4.19 -5.15 39.01
N PRO A 133 4.68 -5.98 39.95
CA PRO A 133 3.89 -6.44 41.10
C PRO A 133 3.36 -5.30 41.98
N ASP A 134 3.90 -4.08 41.83
CA ASP A 134 3.56 -2.90 42.62
C ASP A 134 3.09 -1.68 41.79
N GLY A 135 2.52 -1.91 40.59
CA GLY A 135 1.83 -0.86 39.82
C GLY A 135 2.50 -0.49 38.49
N TRP A 136 2.24 0.73 38.00
CA TRP A 136 2.63 1.13 36.64
C TRP A 136 4.12 1.49 36.55
N ALA A 137 4.79 0.97 35.53
CA ALA A 137 6.19 1.29 35.27
C ALA A 137 6.33 2.78 34.87
N PRO A 138 7.47 3.43 35.19
CA PRO A 138 7.70 4.83 34.85
C PRO A 138 7.49 5.17 33.36
N GLN A 139 7.78 4.22 32.48
CA GLN A 139 7.59 4.32 31.03
C GLN A 139 6.11 4.37 30.65
N GLU A 140 5.27 3.55 31.28
CA GLU A 140 3.83 3.52 31.03
C GLU A 140 3.15 4.79 31.54
N LEU A 141 3.61 5.31 32.69
CA LEU A 141 3.20 6.61 33.20
C LEU A 141 3.60 7.74 32.23
N ALA A 142 4.77 7.67 31.59
CA ALA A 142 5.18 8.63 30.56
C ALA A 142 4.30 8.53 29.30
N ILE A 143 3.92 7.33 28.87
CA ILE A 143 2.97 7.14 27.75
C ILE A 143 1.61 7.76 28.10
N LEU A 144 1.08 7.52 29.31
CA LEU A 144 -0.18 8.10 29.78
C LEU A 144 -0.14 9.63 29.85
N GLN A 145 1.00 10.21 30.25
CA GLN A 145 1.21 11.67 30.25
C GLN A 145 1.17 12.27 28.84
N VAL A 146 1.70 11.56 27.85
CA VAL A 146 1.69 12.01 26.44
C VAL A 146 0.30 11.82 25.83
N ALA A 147 -0.32 10.66 26.05
CA ALA A 147 -1.61 10.31 25.47
C ALA A 147 -2.78 11.12 26.08
N LYS A 148 -2.66 11.58 27.33
CA LYS A 148 -3.68 12.33 28.09
C LYS A 148 -5.11 11.77 27.95
N PRO A 149 -5.33 10.47 28.22
CA PRO A 149 -6.66 9.89 28.06
C PRO A 149 -7.64 10.42 29.10
N THR A 150 -8.91 10.59 28.72
CA THR A 150 -9.99 10.88 29.68
C THR A 150 -10.38 9.60 30.41
N LEU A 151 -9.91 9.43 31.65
CA LEU A 151 -10.22 8.26 32.47
C LEU A 151 -11.43 8.55 33.38
N ASN A 152 -12.57 7.91 33.10
CA ASN A 152 -13.78 8.00 33.92
C ASN A 152 -13.90 6.78 34.84
N ARG A 153 -14.29 6.99 36.11
CA ARG A 153 -14.57 5.87 37.03
C ARG A 153 -15.92 5.24 36.67
N GLY A 154 -15.89 4.02 36.15
CA GLY A 154 -17.07 3.17 35.94
C GLY A 154 -17.24 2.14 37.07
N PRO A 155 -18.48 1.68 37.35
CA PRO A 155 -18.70 0.59 38.30
C PRO A 155 -17.95 -0.68 37.85
N GLY A 156 -17.15 -1.26 38.76
CA GLY A 156 -16.31 -2.43 38.47
C GLY A 156 -14.86 -2.11 38.06
N PHE A 157 -14.52 -0.84 37.81
CA PHE A 157 -13.16 -0.44 37.42
C PHE A 157 -12.47 0.35 38.54
N LYS A 158 -11.54 -0.30 39.26
CA LYS A 158 -10.72 0.36 40.29
C LYS A 158 -9.54 1.06 39.64
N LEU A 159 -9.76 2.30 39.21
CA LEU A 159 -8.70 3.13 38.66
C LEU A 159 -7.79 3.65 39.78
N ASP A 160 -6.49 3.32 39.73
CA ASP A 160 -5.51 3.82 40.69
C ASP A 160 -5.51 5.36 40.71
N SER A 161 -5.68 5.94 41.90
CA SER A 161 -5.64 7.38 42.12
C SER A 161 -4.37 8.02 41.57
N LYS A 162 -3.24 7.30 41.59
CA LYS A 162 -1.94 7.76 41.10
C LYS A 162 -1.95 7.99 39.58
N LEU A 163 -2.74 7.22 38.81
CA LEU A 163 -2.91 7.44 37.36
C LEU A 163 -3.70 8.70 37.06
N ILE A 164 -4.81 8.89 37.78
CA ILE A 164 -5.66 10.08 37.62
C ILE A 164 -4.83 11.32 37.89
N GLU A 165 -4.03 11.28 38.95
CA GLU A 165 -3.14 12.36 39.33
C GLU A 165 -2.02 12.58 38.29
N THR A 166 -1.42 11.51 37.76
CA THR A 166 -0.38 11.59 36.72
C THR A 166 -0.90 12.21 35.42
N VAL A 167 -2.12 11.87 34.99
CA VAL A 167 -2.76 12.44 33.80
C VAL A 167 -3.19 13.89 34.03
N ARG A 168 -3.65 14.22 35.24
CA ARG A 168 -4.17 15.56 35.59
C ARG A 168 -3.07 16.58 35.88
N ASN A 169 -1.96 16.18 36.48
CA ASN A 169 -0.94 17.11 36.99
C ASN A 169 -0.07 17.77 35.91
N GLY A 170 -0.15 17.35 34.65
CA GLY A 170 0.45 18.07 33.51
C GLY A 170 1.95 18.36 33.65
N ALA A 171 2.65 17.63 34.53
CA ALA A 171 4.04 17.90 34.89
C ALA A 171 4.96 17.75 33.66
N PRO A 172 6.05 18.54 33.58
CA PRO A 172 6.91 18.58 32.42
C PRO A 172 7.55 17.21 32.17
N ARG A 173 7.47 16.78 30.90
CA ARG A 173 8.07 15.60 30.26
C ARG A 173 9.08 14.87 31.15
N ALA A 174 8.74 13.66 31.58
CA ALA A 174 9.76 12.67 31.94
C ALA A 174 10.58 12.38 30.67
N VAL A 175 11.67 13.13 30.48
CA VAL A 175 12.71 12.76 29.51
C VAL A 175 13.37 11.52 30.09
N PHE A 176 13.01 10.36 29.54
CA PHE A 176 13.65 9.11 29.89
C PHE A 176 15.09 9.16 29.37
N GLN A 177 16.05 9.56 30.21
CA GLN A 177 17.44 9.20 30.01
C GLN A 177 17.54 7.70 30.28
N MET A 178 17.47 6.87 29.24
CA MET A 178 17.94 5.49 29.35
C MET A 178 19.39 5.56 29.80
N GLY A 179 19.65 5.13 31.04
CA GLY A 179 21.01 4.98 31.55
C GLY A 179 21.75 3.98 30.67
N MET A 180 22.94 4.36 30.20
CA MET A 180 23.84 3.54 29.38
C MET A 180 24.16 2.15 29.98
N GLU A 181 23.88 1.95 31.28
CA GLU A 181 24.08 0.71 32.04
C GLU A 181 23.08 -0.40 31.66
N ASP A 182 21.79 -0.09 31.51
CA ASP A 182 20.75 -1.09 31.21
C ASP A 182 20.86 -1.61 29.77
N THR A 183 21.32 -0.77 28.85
CA THR A 183 21.60 -1.16 27.45
C THR A 183 22.77 -2.13 27.36
N ARG A 184 23.78 -1.99 28.25
CA ARG A 184 24.95 -2.89 28.32
C ARG A 184 24.57 -4.28 28.81
N ASN A 185 23.64 -4.39 29.75
CA ASN A 185 23.18 -5.68 30.29
C ASN A 185 22.27 -6.44 29.31
N MET A 186 21.44 -5.73 28.54
CA MET A 186 20.61 -6.34 27.49
C MET A 186 21.46 -6.88 26.32
N LEU A 187 22.52 -6.16 25.94
CA LEU A 187 23.42 -6.56 24.85
C LEU A 187 24.31 -7.77 25.20
N HIS A 188 24.61 -7.99 26.49
CA HIS A 188 25.36 -9.15 26.96
C HIS A 188 24.54 -10.45 26.92
N GLY A 189 23.21 -10.38 27.06
CA GLY A 189 22.31 -11.54 26.97
C GLY A 189 22.17 -12.09 25.54
N MET A 190 22.25 -11.23 24.52
CA MET A 190 22.07 -11.63 23.12
C MET A 190 23.31 -12.31 22.49
N LYS A 191 24.51 -12.07 23.03
CA LYS A 191 25.75 -12.67 22.50
C LYS A 191 25.90 -14.18 22.77
N MET A 192 25.09 -14.76 23.64
CA MET A 192 25.17 -16.20 23.98
C MET A 192 24.28 -17.09 23.09
N ALA A 193 23.41 -16.52 22.24
CA ALA A 193 22.51 -17.28 21.38
C ALA A 193 22.97 -17.43 19.91
N ALA A 194 24.08 -16.79 19.52
CA ALA A 194 24.50 -16.68 18.11
C ALA A 194 25.60 -17.65 17.66
N ASN A 195 25.96 -18.65 18.47
CA ASN A 195 26.96 -19.68 18.09
C ASN A 195 26.26 -21.01 17.76
N GLY A 196 25.61 -21.06 16.61
CA GLY A 196 25.05 -22.30 16.09
C GLY A 196 24.28 -22.12 14.80
N SER A 197 24.97 -22.01 13.66
CA SER A 197 24.33 -22.27 12.37
C SER A 197 25.31 -22.82 11.34
N THR A 198 25.00 -24.02 10.86
CA THR A 198 25.63 -24.73 9.76
C THR A 198 25.09 -24.25 8.42
N LYS A 199 25.99 -24.18 7.43
CA LYS A 199 25.73 -23.85 6.02
C LYS A 199 24.61 -24.69 5.40
N MET A 200 23.82 -24.05 4.53
CA MET A 200 23.01 -24.75 3.53
C MET A 200 23.11 -24.03 2.19
N ASP A 201 23.42 -24.80 1.15
CA ASP A 201 23.66 -24.38 -0.22
C ASP A 201 22.37 -24.02 -0.98
N ALA A 202 22.50 -23.10 -1.92
CA ALA A 202 21.43 -22.60 -2.78
C ALA A 202 21.00 -23.60 -3.86
N PRO A 203 19.73 -23.52 -4.32
CA PRO A 203 19.43 -23.91 -5.69
C PRO A 203 18.74 -22.80 -6.52
N ASN A 204 19.33 -22.68 -7.71
CA ASN A 204 18.87 -22.21 -9.01
C ASN A 204 17.43 -21.72 -9.20
N ILE A 205 17.36 -20.49 -9.75
CA ILE A 205 16.17 -19.76 -10.17
C ILE A 205 15.86 -20.12 -11.62
N THR A 206 14.77 -20.84 -11.86
CA THR A 206 13.94 -20.69 -13.07
C THR A 206 12.51 -21.12 -12.74
N GLN A 207 11.63 -20.12 -12.53
CA GLN A 207 10.14 -20.13 -12.62
C GLN A 207 9.56 -19.18 -11.56
N LEU A 208 9.05 -18.02 -11.98
CA LEU A 208 8.35 -17.10 -11.09
C LEU A 208 7.05 -17.73 -10.59
N SER A 209 6.90 -17.84 -9.27
CA SER A 209 5.71 -18.40 -8.62
C SER A 209 4.71 -17.30 -8.19
N PRO A 210 3.44 -17.66 -7.94
CA PRO A 210 2.39 -16.78 -7.41
C PRO A 210 2.74 -16.01 -6.11
N ALA A 211 3.81 -16.41 -5.40
CA ALA A 211 4.30 -15.70 -4.23
C ALA A 211 4.85 -14.28 -4.55
N MET A 212 5.25 -14.03 -5.81
CA MET A 212 5.66 -12.68 -6.25
C MET A 212 4.48 -11.68 -6.25
N TRP A 213 3.24 -12.17 -6.47
CA TRP A 213 2.05 -11.33 -6.43
C TRP A 213 1.68 -10.90 -5.01
N HIS A 214 1.92 -11.74 -4.00
CA HIS A 214 1.70 -11.37 -2.59
C HIS A 214 2.78 -10.42 -2.03
N LEU A 215 4.01 -10.47 -2.55
CA LEU A 215 5.07 -9.54 -2.17
C LEU A 215 4.88 -8.13 -2.74
N LEU A 216 4.12 -7.98 -3.82
CA LEU A 216 3.74 -6.66 -4.37
C LEU A 216 2.60 -6.02 -3.57
N ASP A 217 1.67 -6.83 -3.05
CA ASP A 217 0.51 -6.37 -2.27
C ASP A 217 0.90 -5.95 -0.84
N LEU A 218 1.77 -6.73 -0.18
CA LEU A 218 2.39 -6.33 1.09
C LEU A 218 3.27 -5.07 0.97
N ARG A 219 3.69 -4.69 -0.24
CA ARG A 219 4.57 -3.55 -0.48
C ARG A 219 3.82 -2.22 -0.55
N GLN A 220 2.53 -2.26 -0.86
CA GLN A 220 1.70 -1.06 -0.99
C GLN A 220 1.24 -0.53 0.38
N THR A 221 1.13 -1.39 1.38
CA THR A 221 0.74 -1.04 2.77
C THR A 221 1.83 -0.30 3.55
N PHE A 222 3.11 -0.45 3.19
CA PHE A 222 4.20 0.26 3.89
C PHE A 222 4.27 1.76 3.55
N ALA A 223 3.80 2.19 2.38
CA ALA A 223 3.86 3.61 1.98
C ALA A 223 2.98 4.52 2.85
N GLU A 224 1.88 3.98 3.41
CA GLU A 224 0.97 4.76 4.26
C GLU A 224 1.47 4.89 5.71
N THR A 225 2.21 3.90 6.24
CA THR A 225 2.78 3.93 7.61
C THR A 225 4.06 4.76 7.73
N ILE A 226 4.73 5.07 6.61
CA ILE A 226 5.92 5.93 6.59
C ILE A 226 5.58 7.36 7.02
N ASN A 227 4.42 7.90 6.62
CA ASN A 227 4.11 9.31 6.79
C ASN A 227 4.09 9.78 8.25
N GLU A 228 3.50 8.99 9.16
CA GLU A 228 3.38 9.38 10.57
C GLU A 228 4.74 9.48 11.27
N ASN A 229 5.68 8.60 10.90
CA ASN A 229 7.02 8.57 11.50
C ASN A 229 7.96 9.63 10.91
N VAL A 230 7.69 10.10 9.70
CA VAL A 230 8.51 11.09 8.98
C VAL A 230 8.25 12.53 9.47
N GLU A 231 7.13 12.80 10.15
CA GLU A 231 6.83 14.14 10.67
C GLU A 231 7.80 14.64 11.75
N GLY A 232 8.38 13.72 12.53
CA GLY A 232 9.32 14.02 13.61
C GLY A 232 10.76 14.24 13.18
N LEU A 233 11.12 13.85 11.94
CA LEU A 233 12.51 13.91 11.48
C LEU A 233 12.95 15.34 11.18
N VAL A 234 14.20 15.64 11.54
CA VAL A 234 14.84 16.93 11.23
C VAL A 234 15.28 16.94 9.76
N CYS A 235 15.16 18.08 9.09
CA CYS A 235 15.69 18.24 7.73
C CYS A 235 17.22 18.42 7.72
N ALA A 236 17.93 17.37 8.13
CA ALA A 236 19.38 17.33 8.10
C ALA A 236 19.84 15.93 7.73
N ASP A 237 20.89 15.84 6.92
CA ASP A 237 21.55 14.55 6.69
C ASP A 237 22.08 14.04 8.02
N MET A 238 21.77 12.79 8.36
CA MET A 238 22.26 12.19 9.59
C MET A 238 23.79 12.02 9.48
N SER A 239 24.52 12.59 10.45
CA SER A 239 25.97 12.38 10.54
C SER A 239 26.26 11.00 11.12
N PHE A 240 26.99 10.20 10.35
CA PHE A 240 27.36 8.81 10.60
C PHE A 240 28.25 8.61 11.84
N SER A 241 28.67 9.68 12.53
CA SER A 241 29.63 9.62 13.64
C SER A 241 29.01 9.77 15.03
N THR A 242 27.73 10.17 15.15
CA THR A 242 27.14 10.57 16.43
C THR A 242 26.02 9.67 16.94
N VAL A 243 25.56 8.66 16.19
CA VAL A 243 24.47 7.76 16.60
C VAL A 243 24.97 6.31 16.68
N LYS A 244 25.87 6.08 17.64
CA LYS A 244 26.66 4.85 17.79
C LYS A 244 25.91 3.61 18.30
N SER A 245 24.58 3.63 18.44
CA SER A 245 23.85 2.53 19.08
C SER A 245 22.60 2.01 18.36
N THR A 246 22.15 2.62 17.27
CA THR A 246 20.97 2.10 16.52
C THR A 246 20.91 2.51 15.05
N ALA A 247 21.42 3.69 14.68
CA ALA A 247 21.47 4.10 13.27
C ALA A 247 22.60 3.43 12.48
N ASP A 248 23.73 3.12 13.14
CA ASP A 248 24.88 2.46 12.49
C ASP A 248 24.54 1.05 11.98
N ILE A 249 23.68 0.31 12.68
CA ILE A 249 23.23 -1.04 12.26
C ILE A 249 22.27 -0.94 11.06
N ASN A 250 21.46 0.12 11.00
CA ASN A 250 20.41 0.25 9.99
C ASN A 250 20.92 0.72 8.62
N MET A 251 22.06 1.43 8.54
CA MET A 251 22.56 1.88 7.24
C MET A 251 23.55 0.92 6.57
N GLU A 252 24.24 0.03 7.28
CA GLU A 252 25.11 -0.94 6.60
C GLU A 252 24.29 -1.92 5.75
N ASP A 253 23.15 -2.38 6.28
CA ASP A 253 22.18 -3.25 5.57
C ASP A 253 21.39 -2.54 4.47
N VAL A 254 20.93 -1.29 4.71
CA VAL A 254 20.13 -0.55 3.73
C VAL A 254 20.99 0.08 2.63
N SER A 255 22.21 0.48 2.98
CA SER A 255 23.07 1.25 2.08
C SER A 255 24.13 0.36 1.41
N GLY A 256 24.56 -0.76 2.00
CA GLY A 256 25.63 -1.59 1.43
C GLY A 256 27.02 -1.00 1.68
N GLY A 257 27.25 -0.49 2.89
CA GLY A 257 28.58 -0.03 3.35
C GLY A 257 28.94 1.43 3.05
N TYR A 258 27.98 2.32 2.76
CA TYR A 258 28.27 3.74 2.56
C TYR A 258 28.47 4.48 3.89
N ARG A 259 29.42 5.41 3.92
CA ARG A 259 29.85 6.14 5.14
C ARG A 259 29.31 7.55 5.25
N ASN A 260 28.72 8.07 4.17
CA ASN A 260 28.15 9.41 4.14
C ASN A 260 27.02 9.50 3.10
N CYS A 261 26.13 10.48 3.28
CA CYS A 261 25.01 10.70 2.37
C CYS A 261 25.46 11.08 0.95
N SER A 262 26.60 11.74 0.79
CA SER A 262 27.09 12.16 -0.53
C SER A 262 27.43 10.98 -1.45
N GLN A 263 27.87 9.84 -0.90
CA GLN A 263 28.13 8.61 -1.66
C GLN A 263 26.87 7.98 -2.27
N VAL A 264 25.69 8.28 -1.73
CA VAL A 264 24.41 7.65 -2.12
C VAL A 264 23.48 8.59 -2.88
N LYS A 265 23.94 9.80 -3.22
CA LYS A 265 23.15 10.81 -3.95
C LYS A 265 22.51 10.26 -5.24
N TYR A 266 23.23 9.41 -5.97
CA TYR A 266 22.76 8.84 -7.23
C TYR A 266 21.65 7.79 -7.07
N LYS A 267 21.37 7.33 -5.84
CA LYS A 267 20.28 6.39 -5.53
C LYS A 267 19.02 7.10 -5.02
N CYS A 268 19.08 8.41 -4.78
CA CYS A 268 17.97 9.16 -4.18
C CYS A 268 16.70 9.14 -5.05
N ASP A 269 16.83 8.88 -6.33
CA ASP A 269 15.75 8.85 -7.31
C ASP A 269 15.24 7.44 -7.60
N TRP A 270 15.75 6.42 -6.91
CA TRP A 270 15.22 5.06 -7.02
C TRP A 270 13.97 4.93 -6.16
N TRP A 271 12.92 4.33 -6.71
CA TRP A 271 11.64 4.22 -6.03
C TRP A 271 11.74 3.50 -4.66
N ASN A 272 12.63 2.51 -4.52
CA ASN A 272 12.82 1.71 -3.31
C ASN A 272 13.77 2.34 -2.27
N MET A 273 14.19 3.60 -2.46
CA MET A 273 15.13 4.29 -1.57
C MET A 273 14.45 5.28 -0.63
N THR A 274 13.28 4.92 -0.10
CA THR A 274 12.50 5.77 0.82
C THR A 274 13.23 6.02 2.13
N SER A 275 13.81 4.98 2.73
CA SER A 275 14.63 5.11 3.94
C SER A 275 15.85 6.00 3.71
N LEU A 276 16.50 5.87 2.54
CA LEU A 276 17.62 6.73 2.18
C LEU A 276 17.23 8.21 2.14
N ARG A 277 16.07 8.54 1.55
CA ARG A 277 15.55 9.92 1.51
C ARG A 277 15.20 10.44 2.91
N ALA A 278 14.77 9.57 3.82
CA ALA A 278 14.52 9.94 5.22
C ALA A 278 15.81 10.17 6.01
N LEU A 279 16.87 9.40 5.74
CA LEU A 279 18.18 9.49 6.42
C LEU A 279 19.06 10.61 5.85
N CYS A 280 18.96 10.86 4.55
CA CYS A 280 19.77 11.81 3.79
C CYS A 280 18.91 12.85 3.05
N PRO A 281 17.98 13.55 3.72
CA PRO A 281 17.00 14.39 3.05
C PRO A 281 17.62 15.63 2.39
N VAL A 282 18.75 16.13 2.89
CA VAL A 282 19.43 17.29 2.30
C VAL A 282 20.21 16.85 1.07
N THR A 283 20.97 15.76 1.14
CA THR A 283 21.69 15.23 -0.03
C THR A 283 20.73 14.77 -1.14
N CYS A 284 19.60 14.17 -0.77
CA CYS A 284 18.56 13.80 -1.73
C CYS A 284 17.73 14.98 -2.25
N GLY A 285 17.97 16.20 -1.75
CA GLY A 285 17.33 17.41 -2.24
C GLY A 285 15.85 17.55 -1.85
N CYS A 286 15.41 16.97 -0.73
CA CYS A 286 14.04 17.14 -0.22
C CYS A 286 13.69 18.63 0.01
N ARG A 287 14.69 19.46 0.31
CA ARG A 287 14.57 20.92 0.44
C ARG A 287 14.79 21.69 -0.87
N ASP A 288 15.28 21.04 -1.92
CA ASP A 288 15.64 21.71 -3.17
C ASP A 288 14.43 21.77 -4.10
N LEU A 289 14.07 22.99 -4.54
CA LEU A 289 12.89 23.18 -5.38
C LEU A 289 13.10 22.87 -6.85
N ALA A 290 14.22 23.34 -7.38
CA ALA A 290 14.47 23.38 -8.81
C ALA A 290 15.11 22.11 -9.37
N ASP A 291 15.91 21.40 -8.56
CA ASP A 291 16.64 20.20 -9.00
C ASP A 291 16.91 19.26 -7.81
N PRO A 292 15.87 18.64 -7.23
CA PRO A 292 16.05 17.67 -6.17
C PRO A 292 16.70 16.40 -6.72
N ALA A 293 17.73 15.88 -6.07
CA ALA A 293 18.37 14.63 -6.50
C ALA A 293 17.38 13.45 -6.53
N ALA A 294 16.42 13.42 -5.60
CA ALA A 294 15.30 12.48 -5.54
C ALA A 294 14.21 12.69 -6.60
N SER A 295 14.25 13.81 -7.34
CA SER A 295 13.39 14.07 -8.48
C SER A 295 11.89 13.91 -8.16
N PHE A 296 11.17 13.04 -8.88
CA PHE A 296 9.75 12.72 -8.65
C PHE A 296 9.45 12.25 -7.22
N PHE A 297 10.40 11.56 -6.58
CA PHE A 297 10.26 11.01 -5.23
C PHE A 297 10.63 11.99 -4.12
N ALA A 298 10.85 13.28 -4.42
CA ALA A 298 11.12 14.31 -3.41
C ALA A 298 9.85 14.76 -2.65
N ALA A 299 9.12 13.82 -2.03
CA ALA A 299 7.87 14.04 -1.31
C ALA A 299 7.74 13.17 -0.03
N GLY A 300 6.80 13.54 0.84
CA GLY A 300 6.57 12.90 2.15
C GLY A 300 6.40 11.39 2.08
N ASN A 301 5.50 10.92 1.21
CA ASN A 301 5.20 9.49 1.00
C ASN A 301 6.41 8.68 0.51
N TYR A 302 7.47 9.35 0.05
CA TYR A 302 8.71 8.73 -0.39
C TYR A 302 9.86 9.02 0.55
N GLY A 303 9.59 9.43 1.80
CA GLY A 303 10.59 9.55 2.86
C GLY A 303 11.18 10.94 3.04
N CYS A 304 10.77 11.96 2.27
CA CYS A 304 11.22 13.32 2.57
C CYS A 304 10.52 13.87 3.83
N PRO A 305 11.26 14.32 4.86
CA PRO A 305 10.67 14.90 6.07
C PRO A 305 9.75 16.08 5.80
N ALA A 306 8.58 16.11 6.43
CA ALA A 306 7.64 17.25 6.35
C ALA A 306 8.30 18.55 6.83
N LYS A 307 9.28 18.45 7.73
CA LYS A 307 10.11 19.60 8.15
C LYS A 307 10.92 20.19 7.00
N CYS A 308 11.45 19.37 6.08
CA CYS A 308 12.16 19.89 4.90
C CYS A 308 11.26 20.77 4.05
N GLU A 309 10.02 20.35 3.81
CA GLU A 309 9.07 21.14 3.02
C GLU A 309 8.73 22.47 3.72
N ARG A 310 8.58 22.46 5.06
CA ARG A 310 8.40 23.69 5.85
C ARG A 310 9.62 24.60 5.80
N ASP A 311 10.83 24.05 5.88
CA ASP A 311 12.07 24.81 5.80
C ASP A 311 12.17 25.53 4.46
N VAL A 312 11.78 24.89 3.35
CA VAL A 312 11.68 25.56 2.03
C VAL A 312 10.78 26.79 2.08
N VAL A 313 9.63 26.72 2.74
CA VAL A 313 8.71 27.86 2.89
C VAL A 313 9.35 28.97 3.74
N MET A 314 10.07 28.62 4.79
CA MET A 314 10.72 29.59 5.68
C MET A 314 11.92 30.29 5.03
N VAL A 315 12.78 29.56 4.30
CA VAL A 315 13.92 30.19 3.61
C VAL A 315 13.43 31.14 2.51
N LYS A 316 12.32 30.82 1.82
CA LYS A 316 11.66 31.74 0.89
C LYS A 316 11.26 33.07 1.53
N GLN A 317 10.73 33.04 2.75
CA GLN A 317 10.29 34.25 3.45
C GLN A 317 11.46 35.14 3.87
N ARG A 318 12.64 34.57 4.11
CA ARG A 318 13.82 35.35 4.56
C ARG A 318 14.48 36.18 3.46
N LYS A 319 13.98 36.16 2.21
CA LYS A 319 14.61 36.81 1.04
C LYS A 319 16.11 36.51 0.92
N SER A 320 16.59 35.43 1.53
CA SER A 320 17.97 35.00 1.35
C SER A 320 18.12 34.61 -0.11
N PRO A 321 19.21 34.97 -0.79
CA PRO A 321 19.48 34.54 -2.14
C PRO A 321 19.69 33.01 -2.12
N ILE A 322 18.60 32.25 -2.17
CA ILE A 322 18.67 30.83 -2.45
C ILE A 322 18.98 30.73 -3.95
N PRO A 323 20.08 30.07 -4.35
CA PRO A 323 20.51 30.00 -5.75
C PRO A 323 19.51 29.34 -6.72
N SER A 324 18.33 28.91 -6.27
CA SER A 324 17.40 28.05 -7.01
C SER A 324 15.93 28.51 -6.97
N VAL A 325 15.65 29.76 -6.61
CA VAL A 325 14.27 30.29 -6.71
C VAL A 325 13.98 30.60 -8.17
N ARG A 326 13.21 29.72 -8.84
CA ARG A 326 12.64 30.02 -10.16
C ARG A 326 11.61 31.14 -10.05
N ASP A 327 11.49 31.94 -11.10
CA ASP A 327 10.38 32.89 -11.21
C ASP A 327 9.04 32.16 -11.33
N CYS A 328 7.94 32.84 -11.02
CA CYS A 328 6.60 32.28 -11.17
C CYS A 328 6.16 32.31 -12.64
N VAL A 329 6.96 31.66 -13.48
CA VAL A 329 6.76 31.53 -14.91
C VAL A 329 6.90 30.07 -15.26
N ASP A 330 5.98 29.57 -16.09
CA ASP A 330 6.06 28.21 -16.61
C ASP A 330 7.32 28.05 -17.45
N THR A 331 7.97 26.89 -17.33
CA THR A 331 9.08 26.52 -18.20
C THR A 331 8.58 26.50 -19.66
N LEU A 332 9.24 27.27 -20.53
CA LEU A 332 8.90 27.35 -21.96
C LEU A 332 9.04 25.97 -22.62
N PRO A 333 8.23 25.63 -23.64
CA PRO A 333 8.31 24.32 -24.29
C PRO A 333 9.70 23.95 -24.82
N ALA A 334 10.45 24.91 -25.39
CA ALA A 334 11.82 24.68 -25.84
C ALA A 334 12.75 24.34 -24.66
N SER A 335 12.71 25.16 -23.60
CA SER A 335 13.48 24.93 -22.38
C SER A 335 13.07 23.65 -21.64
N PHE A 336 11.84 23.17 -21.82
CA PHE A 336 11.37 21.93 -21.20
C PHE A 336 12.18 20.72 -21.69
N VAL A 337 12.57 20.72 -22.97
CA VAL A 337 13.37 19.66 -23.60
C VAL A 337 14.83 19.71 -23.11
N ASP A 338 15.35 20.91 -22.90
CA ASP A 338 16.75 21.15 -22.53
C ASP A 338 17.01 21.10 -21.01
N ASP A 339 15.97 21.21 -20.17
CA ASP A 339 16.09 21.18 -18.71
C ASP A 339 16.33 19.73 -18.21
N PRO A 340 17.55 19.39 -17.76
CA PRO A 340 17.87 18.02 -17.37
C PRO A 340 17.11 17.56 -16.12
N ALA A 341 16.81 18.48 -15.19
CA ALA A 341 16.10 18.16 -13.96
C ALA A 341 14.63 17.82 -14.24
N LEU A 342 13.99 18.61 -15.13
CA LEU A 342 12.62 18.38 -15.56
C LEU A 342 12.50 17.12 -16.42
N ARG A 343 13.43 16.88 -17.34
CA ARG A 343 13.52 15.65 -18.13
C ARG A 343 13.68 14.42 -17.23
N LYS A 344 14.56 14.49 -16.24
CA LYS A 344 14.72 13.45 -15.22
C LYS A 344 13.42 13.22 -14.45
N TYR A 345 12.76 14.28 -13.99
CA TYR A 345 11.49 14.21 -13.28
C TYR A 345 10.41 13.48 -14.08
N ILE A 346 10.19 13.87 -15.33
CA ILE A 346 9.16 13.25 -16.18
C ILE A 346 9.51 11.79 -16.50
N THR A 347 10.78 11.49 -16.75
CA THR A 347 11.22 10.11 -17.04
C THR A 347 10.91 9.19 -15.86
N ILE A 348 11.34 9.59 -14.65
CA ILE A 348 11.13 8.80 -13.44
C ILE A 348 9.65 8.71 -13.07
N ALA A 349 8.90 9.79 -13.26
CA ALA A 349 7.45 9.76 -13.03
C ALA A 349 6.76 8.73 -13.92
N MET A 350 7.09 8.71 -15.22
CA MET A 350 6.50 7.76 -16.17
C MET A 350 6.93 6.33 -15.91
N GLU A 351 8.22 6.08 -15.60
CA GLU A 351 8.70 4.75 -15.20
C GLU A 351 7.95 4.25 -13.96
N GLN A 352 7.77 5.10 -12.95
CA GLN A 352 7.02 4.75 -11.76
C GLN A 352 5.55 4.46 -12.07
N LEU A 353 4.88 5.32 -12.84
CA LEU A 353 3.47 5.14 -13.20
C LEU A 353 3.24 3.82 -13.95
N LEU A 354 4.09 3.52 -14.93
CA LEU A 354 3.96 2.33 -15.77
C LEU A 354 4.43 1.04 -15.07
N SER A 355 5.13 1.15 -13.93
CA SER A 355 5.48 -0.02 -13.12
C SER A 355 4.29 -0.62 -12.36
N HIS A 356 3.19 0.12 -12.20
CA HIS A 356 1.99 -0.35 -11.49
C HIS A 356 0.94 -0.89 -12.46
N THR A 357 0.51 -2.14 -12.25
CA THR A 357 -0.50 -2.81 -13.07
C THR A 357 -1.85 -2.09 -13.04
N SER A 358 -2.23 -1.50 -11.90
CA SER A 358 -3.46 -0.70 -11.76
C SER A 358 -3.45 0.55 -12.65
N THR A 359 -2.31 1.23 -12.75
CA THR A 359 -2.14 2.37 -13.66
C THR A 359 -2.25 1.91 -15.11
N LEU A 360 -1.60 0.80 -15.48
CA LEU A 360 -1.69 0.26 -16.84
C LEU A 360 -3.13 -0.08 -17.23
N MET A 361 -3.90 -0.71 -16.32
CA MET A 361 -5.32 -0.98 -16.54
C MET A 361 -6.12 0.31 -16.69
N THR A 362 -5.85 1.33 -15.87
CA THR A 362 -6.50 2.64 -15.96
C THR A 362 -6.25 3.30 -17.32
N VAL A 363 -4.99 3.31 -17.79
CA VAL A 363 -4.62 3.86 -19.11
C VAL A 363 -5.30 3.08 -20.23
N HIS A 364 -5.32 1.74 -20.16
CA HIS A 364 -5.98 0.89 -21.15
C HIS A 364 -7.47 1.20 -21.25
N THR A 365 -8.18 1.20 -20.12
CA THR A 365 -9.61 1.48 -20.06
C THR A 365 -9.91 2.90 -20.56
N ALA A 366 -9.15 3.91 -20.13
CA ALA A 366 -9.30 5.30 -20.59
C ALA A 366 -9.14 5.42 -22.11
N LEU A 367 -8.22 4.67 -22.72
CA LEU A 367 -8.03 4.68 -24.17
C LEU A 367 -9.12 3.92 -24.93
N VAL A 368 -9.55 2.76 -24.46
CA VAL A 368 -10.54 1.91 -25.14
C VAL A 368 -11.94 2.51 -25.06
N ASP A 369 -12.35 2.93 -23.88
CA ASP A 369 -13.73 3.36 -23.65
C ASP A 369 -13.93 4.82 -24.08
N ASP A 370 -12.95 5.67 -23.73
CA ASP A 370 -13.06 7.13 -23.77
C ASP A 370 -12.01 7.83 -24.64
N GLY A 371 -11.18 7.08 -25.38
CA GLY A 371 -10.10 7.65 -26.20
C GLY A 371 -10.58 8.74 -27.17
N SER A 372 -11.81 8.62 -27.68
CA SER A 372 -12.41 9.61 -28.59
C SER A 372 -12.58 10.98 -27.94
N SER A 373 -12.80 11.03 -26.63
CA SER A 373 -12.97 12.28 -25.87
C SER A 373 -11.68 13.08 -25.81
N VAL A 374 -10.51 12.43 -25.92
CA VAL A 374 -9.19 13.08 -25.98
C VAL A 374 -8.61 13.14 -27.40
N GLY A 375 -9.43 12.88 -28.43
CA GLY A 375 -9.04 12.97 -29.83
C GLY A 375 -8.32 11.73 -30.39
N ILE A 376 -8.34 10.60 -29.67
CA ILE A 376 -7.76 9.32 -30.11
C ILE A 376 -8.89 8.42 -30.64
N PRO A 377 -8.92 8.08 -31.95
CA PRO A 377 -9.95 7.19 -32.48
C PRO A 377 -9.89 5.81 -31.82
N ARG A 378 -11.06 5.20 -31.52
CA ARG A 378 -11.14 3.84 -30.91
C ARG A 378 -10.33 2.78 -31.66
N ALA A 379 -10.27 2.88 -32.99
CA ALA A 379 -9.49 1.98 -33.84
C ALA A 379 -7.96 2.04 -33.57
N ARG A 380 -7.50 3.06 -32.85
CA ARG A 380 -6.08 3.35 -32.59
C ARG A 380 -5.73 3.32 -31.10
N SER A 381 -6.70 3.01 -30.24
CA SER A 381 -6.50 2.89 -28.78
C SER A 381 -5.46 1.82 -28.42
N GLY A 382 -5.39 0.71 -29.15
CA GLY A 382 -4.37 -0.33 -28.95
C GLY A 382 -2.95 0.15 -29.29
N ASP A 383 -2.78 0.86 -30.41
CA ASP A 383 -1.50 1.45 -30.81
C ASP A 383 -1.05 2.54 -29.82
N ALA A 384 -2.01 3.33 -29.33
CA ALA A 384 -1.81 4.34 -28.30
C ALA A 384 -1.30 3.73 -27.00
N PHE A 385 -2.00 2.72 -26.50
CA PHE A 385 -1.64 2.02 -25.28
C PHE A 385 -0.23 1.41 -25.38
N LYS A 386 0.04 0.73 -26.50
CA LYS A 386 1.35 0.16 -26.79
C LYS A 386 2.44 1.24 -26.86
N SER A 387 2.17 2.40 -27.45
CA SER A 387 3.13 3.51 -27.49
C SER A 387 3.45 4.09 -26.12
N ILE A 388 2.49 4.09 -25.18
CA ILE A 388 2.72 4.53 -23.80
C ILE A 388 3.61 3.52 -23.07
N ILE A 389 3.30 2.22 -23.15
CA ILE A 389 4.06 1.16 -22.48
C ILE A 389 5.49 1.04 -23.04
N ASP A 390 5.65 1.08 -24.36
CA ASP A 390 6.96 0.97 -25.01
C ASP A 390 7.84 2.22 -24.78
N GLY A 391 7.36 3.23 -24.05
CA GLY A 391 8.08 4.49 -23.80
C GLY A 391 8.17 5.43 -25.02
N ARG A 392 7.56 5.07 -26.16
CA ARG A 392 7.57 5.90 -27.39
C ARG A 392 6.87 7.24 -27.20
N PHE A 393 5.78 7.26 -26.43
CA PHE A 393 5.10 8.48 -26.01
C PHE A 393 6.04 9.42 -25.26
N LEU A 394 6.67 8.93 -24.19
CA LEU A 394 7.61 9.69 -23.39
C LEU A 394 8.79 10.20 -24.24
N ALA A 395 9.37 9.32 -25.07
CA ALA A 395 10.48 9.70 -25.95
C ALA A 395 10.08 10.79 -26.96
N ALA A 396 8.84 10.80 -27.45
CA ALA A 396 8.32 11.87 -28.30
C ALA A 396 8.23 13.19 -27.54
N VAL A 397 7.62 13.19 -26.35
CA VAL A 397 7.49 14.39 -25.50
C VAL A 397 8.85 14.95 -25.09
N LEU A 398 9.81 14.09 -24.75
CA LEU A 398 11.19 14.49 -24.44
C LEU A 398 11.97 15.04 -25.64
N ARG A 399 11.48 14.85 -26.88
CA ARG A 399 12.01 15.49 -28.09
C ARG A 399 11.23 16.76 -28.47
N GLY A 400 10.32 17.23 -27.62
CA GLY A 400 9.47 18.38 -27.89
C GLY A 400 8.30 18.08 -28.83
N GLN A 401 7.97 16.80 -29.06
CA GLN A 401 6.77 16.40 -29.78
C GLN A 401 5.63 16.24 -28.77
N TRP A 402 4.72 17.21 -28.72
CA TRP A 402 3.62 17.29 -27.76
C TRP A 402 2.38 16.52 -28.24
N ASP A 403 2.61 15.30 -28.71
CA ASP A 403 1.59 14.38 -29.18
C ASP A 403 1.13 13.51 -28.01
N LEU A 404 -0.18 13.23 -27.90
CA LEU A 404 -0.69 12.28 -26.90
C LEU A 404 -0.28 10.85 -27.25
N VAL A 405 -0.14 10.58 -28.54
CA VAL A 405 0.27 9.31 -29.14
C VAL A 405 0.97 9.64 -30.45
N PRO A 406 2.02 8.92 -30.90
CA PRO A 406 2.69 9.20 -32.17
C PRO A 406 1.70 9.42 -33.34
N GLY A 407 1.72 10.63 -33.90
CA GLY A 407 0.84 11.04 -35.00
C GLY A 407 -0.51 11.64 -34.59
N TYR A 408 -0.80 11.75 -33.30
CA TYR A 408 -1.99 12.40 -32.75
C TYR A 408 -1.57 13.57 -31.86
N PRO A 409 -1.54 14.81 -32.40
CA PRO A 409 -1.18 15.98 -31.62
C PRO A 409 -2.18 16.18 -30.49
N HIS A 410 -1.75 16.83 -29.41
CA HIS A 410 -2.66 17.24 -28.35
C HIS A 410 -3.87 18.00 -28.97
N PRO A 411 -5.14 17.64 -28.66
CA PRO A 411 -6.31 18.17 -29.37
C PRO A 411 -6.47 19.69 -29.26
N ARG A 412 -5.96 20.27 -28.15
CA ARG A 412 -5.89 21.72 -27.93
C ARG A 412 -4.55 22.37 -28.33
N GLY A 413 -3.65 21.65 -28.99
CA GLY A 413 -2.32 22.13 -29.38
C GLY A 413 -1.44 22.59 -28.21
N LEU A 414 -1.64 22.03 -27.01
CA LEU A 414 -0.89 22.43 -25.81
C LEU A 414 0.51 21.84 -25.81
N GLN A 415 1.46 22.59 -25.25
CA GLN A 415 2.89 22.26 -25.20
C GLN A 415 3.47 22.56 -23.82
N GLY A 416 4.62 21.94 -23.48
CA GLY A 416 5.35 22.23 -22.26
C GLY A 416 4.52 21.99 -21.00
N CYS A 417 4.53 22.96 -20.08
CA CYS A 417 3.74 22.90 -18.85
C CYS A 417 2.24 22.72 -19.10
N ARG A 418 1.66 23.41 -20.09
CA ARG A 418 0.22 23.31 -20.38
C ARG A 418 -0.18 21.93 -20.88
N PHE A 419 0.73 21.21 -21.54
CA PHE A 419 0.51 19.83 -21.94
C PHE A 419 0.43 18.91 -20.72
N TRP A 420 1.42 18.97 -19.81
CA TRP A 420 1.49 18.10 -18.63
C TRP A 420 0.41 18.38 -17.58
N THR A 421 -0.12 19.60 -17.52
CA THR A 421 -1.23 19.96 -16.63
C THR A 421 -2.59 19.92 -17.31
N SER A 422 -2.65 19.44 -18.55
CA SER A 422 -3.90 19.30 -19.30
C SER A 422 -4.81 18.23 -18.69
N TRP A 423 -6.12 18.40 -18.86
CA TRP A 423 -7.06 17.38 -18.39
C TRP A 423 -6.94 16.10 -19.23
N GLU A 424 -6.53 16.19 -20.49
CA GLU A 424 -6.31 15.05 -21.39
C GLU A 424 -5.18 14.15 -20.88
N VAL A 425 -4.03 14.74 -20.51
CA VAL A 425 -2.91 13.97 -19.93
C VAL A 425 -3.28 13.42 -18.55
N ARG A 426 -3.97 14.20 -17.72
CA ARG A 426 -4.48 13.73 -16.41
C ARG A 426 -5.45 12.56 -16.56
N PHE A 427 -6.36 12.64 -17.52
CA PHE A 427 -7.34 11.60 -17.81
C PHE A 427 -6.64 10.32 -18.30
N LEU A 428 -5.74 10.45 -19.27
CA LEU A 428 -5.02 9.32 -19.85
C LEU A 428 -4.11 8.61 -18.85
N LEU A 429 -3.37 9.36 -18.02
CA LEU A 429 -2.37 8.80 -17.11
C LEU A 429 -2.92 8.54 -15.69
N GLY A 430 -4.14 8.99 -15.38
CA GLY A 430 -4.74 8.85 -14.05
C GLY A 430 -4.02 9.64 -12.94
N ILE A 431 -3.17 10.61 -13.29
CA ILE A 431 -2.33 11.37 -12.36
C ILE A 431 -2.47 12.87 -12.59
N ASP A 432 -2.55 13.63 -11.50
CA ASP A 432 -2.48 15.09 -11.53
C ASP A 432 -1.10 15.55 -11.05
N PHE A 433 -0.22 15.89 -11.99
CA PHE A 433 1.14 16.34 -11.68
C PHE A 433 1.20 17.61 -10.80
N CYS A 434 0.09 18.35 -10.66
CA CYS A 434 0.00 19.52 -9.79
C CYS A 434 -0.50 19.20 -8.36
N THR A 435 -0.87 17.95 -8.07
CA THR A 435 -1.18 17.52 -6.69
C THR A 435 0.05 17.52 -5.81
N ILE A 436 -0.19 17.68 -4.51
CA ILE A 436 0.84 17.60 -3.47
C ILE A 436 0.62 16.27 -2.74
N ASP A 437 1.54 15.92 -1.83
CA ASP A 437 1.47 14.80 -0.90
C ASP A 437 1.82 13.44 -1.53
N LYS A 438 1.31 13.11 -2.72
CA LYS A 438 1.59 11.80 -3.35
C LYS A 438 3.02 11.68 -3.86
N PHE A 439 3.50 12.70 -4.55
CA PHE A 439 4.83 12.78 -5.19
C PHE A 439 5.22 14.25 -5.26
N ARG A 440 6.43 14.53 -5.74
CA ARG A 440 6.88 15.91 -5.90
C ARG A 440 6.05 16.61 -6.97
N SER A 441 5.38 17.71 -6.64
CA SER A 441 4.54 18.43 -7.61
C SER A 441 5.37 19.06 -8.74
N LEU A 442 4.77 19.19 -9.92
CA LEU A 442 5.32 19.91 -11.08
C LEU A 442 5.30 21.44 -10.91
N ARG A 443 4.66 21.95 -9.85
CA ARG A 443 4.56 23.38 -9.51
C ARG A 443 5.86 24.19 -9.54
N PRO A 444 7.04 23.67 -9.12
CA PRO A 444 8.29 24.41 -9.25
C PRO A 444 8.70 24.69 -10.70
N TYR A 445 8.28 23.83 -11.65
CA TYR A 445 8.57 23.96 -13.08
C TYR A 445 7.44 24.63 -13.86
N CYS A 446 6.20 24.42 -13.42
CA CYS A 446 4.96 24.83 -14.08
C CYS A 446 4.02 25.58 -13.14
N PRO A 447 4.48 26.67 -12.50
CA PRO A 447 3.70 27.35 -11.46
C PRO A 447 2.39 27.93 -11.99
N LYS A 448 2.37 28.59 -13.16
CA LYS A 448 1.14 29.22 -13.69
C LYS A 448 0.15 28.14 -14.12
N SER A 449 0.63 27.14 -14.86
CA SER A 449 -0.20 26.01 -15.32
C SER A 449 -0.79 25.19 -14.16
N CYS A 450 -0.10 25.11 -13.01
CA CYS A 450 -0.62 24.49 -11.79
C CYS A 450 -1.42 25.44 -10.87
N GLY A 451 -1.66 26.69 -11.27
CA GLY A 451 -2.39 27.67 -10.47
C GLY A 451 -1.67 28.02 -9.16
N CYS A 452 -0.36 28.25 -9.23
CA CYS A 452 0.42 28.68 -8.08
C CYS A 452 0.12 30.12 -7.68
N VAL A 453 0.03 30.31 -6.38
CA VAL A 453 -0.08 31.60 -5.70
C VAL A 453 0.88 31.64 -4.53
N GLN A 454 1.23 32.84 -4.07
CA GLN A 454 2.11 33.04 -2.93
C GLN A 454 1.61 32.27 -1.70
N GLY A 455 2.52 31.60 -0.99
CA GLY A 455 2.21 30.82 0.22
C GLY A 455 1.64 29.42 -0.05
N ARG A 456 1.25 29.09 -1.28
CA ARG A 456 0.83 27.72 -1.62
C ARG A 456 2.04 26.77 -1.58
N ARG A 457 1.86 25.57 -1.01
CA ARG A 457 2.94 24.57 -0.91
C ARG A 457 3.54 24.26 -2.29
N GLN A 458 4.87 24.12 -2.30
CA GLN A 458 5.72 23.85 -3.47
C GLN A 458 5.67 24.87 -4.61
N CYS A 459 4.94 25.99 -4.47
CA CYS A 459 4.96 27.08 -5.44
C CYS A 459 6.17 28.01 -5.23
N PRO A 460 6.78 28.56 -6.28
CA PRO A 460 7.80 29.59 -6.15
C PRO A 460 7.34 30.78 -5.29
N ALA A 461 8.27 31.39 -4.55
CA ALA A 461 7.95 32.54 -3.69
C ALA A 461 7.57 33.80 -4.49
N SER A 462 8.05 33.87 -5.73
CA SER A 462 7.81 34.92 -6.71
C SER A 462 6.39 34.90 -7.29
N CYS A 463 5.55 33.93 -6.92
CA CYS A 463 4.17 33.88 -7.39
C CYS A 463 3.31 34.97 -6.74
N PRO A 464 2.32 35.51 -7.46
CA PRO A 464 1.46 36.58 -6.95
C PRO A 464 0.59 36.09 -5.79
N GLU A 465 0.22 36.99 -4.87
CA GLU A 465 -0.78 36.70 -3.84
C GLU A 465 -2.16 36.45 -4.46
N LEU A 466 -2.96 35.57 -3.84
CA LEU A 466 -4.29 35.16 -4.33
C LEU A 466 -5.24 36.35 -4.61
N ARG A 467 -5.03 37.50 -3.96
CA ARG A 467 -5.88 38.70 -4.13
C ARG A 467 -5.72 39.41 -5.48
N GLN A 468 -4.73 39.03 -6.30
CA GLN A 468 -4.42 39.67 -7.58
C GLN A 468 -4.85 38.85 -8.81
N LEU A 469 -5.54 37.73 -8.61
CA LEU A 469 -6.13 36.88 -9.65
C LEU A 469 -7.65 37.02 -9.61
#